data_AF-A0A381WLK1-F1
#
_entry.id   AF-A0A381WLK1-F1
#
_cell.length_a   1.000
_cell.length_b   1.000
_cell.length_c   1.000
_cell.angle_alpha   90.00
_cell.angle_beta   90.00
_cell.angle_gamma   90.00
#
_symmetry.space_group_name_H-M   'P 1'
#
loop_
_entity.id
_entity.type
_entity.pdbx_description
1 polymer ?
#
loop_
_entity_poly.entity_id
_entity_poly.type
_entity_poly.pdbx_seq_one_letter_code
_entity_poly.pdbx_strand_id
1 'polypeptide(L)'
;MAEFRQVAGWEYAEERRLVISTSRFGVGQAEDTNKTPLGLHRIAEKFGDGLPAGAVFESREVVGTVAEKPKAGIAHRILWLEGLEPGFNQGGNVDTHARYVYIHGVGDESTLGQPASRGCIHLAATDLLPFHDRTPTGTLLWI
;
A
#
# COMPACT_ATOMS: atom_id res chain seq x y z
N MET A 1 3.47 26.01 13.18
CA MET A 1 2.97 24.69 12.70
C MET A 1 1.63 24.96 12.06
N ALA A 2 1.49 24.75 10.75
CA ALA A 2 0.21 24.94 10.07
C ALA A 2 -0.67 23.73 10.38
N GLU A 3 -1.76 23.93 11.10
CA GLU A 3 -2.81 22.91 11.22
C GLU A 3 -3.51 22.82 9.86
N PHE A 4 -3.25 21.76 9.10
CA PHE A 4 -4.06 21.40 7.95
C PHE A 4 -5.36 20.80 8.48
N ARG A 5 -6.33 21.65 8.83
CA ARG A 5 -7.70 21.19 9.11
C ARG A 5 -8.45 21.05 7.79
N GLN A 6 -9.02 19.87 7.58
CA GLN A 6 -9.99 19.62 6.52
C GLN A 6 -11.15 20.62 6.65
N VAL A 7 -11.31 21.49 5.64
CA VAL A 7 -12.24 22.64 5.68
C VAL A 7 -13.67 22.24 5.26
N ALA A 8 -13.83 21.08 4.62
CA ALA A 8 -15.12 20.53 4.19
C ALA A 8 -15.06 18.98 4.09
N GLY A 9 -16.22 18.31 4.21
CA GLY A 9 -16.32 16.87 3.93
C GLY A 9 -15.93 16.56 2.48
N TRP A 10 -15.24 15.46 2.23
CA TRP A 10 -15.01 14.99 0.87
C TRP A 10 -16.35 14.50 0.31
N GLU A 11 -16.79 15.06 -0.82
CA GLU A 11 -17.85 14.43 -1.61
C GLU A 11 -17.22 13.35 -2.46
N TYR A 12 -17.61 12.09 -2.23
CA TYR A 12 -17.19 10.95 -3.03
C TYR A 12 -18.40 10.08 -3.36
N ALA A 13 -18.37 9.48 -4.54
CA ALA A 13 -19.24 8.37 -4.88
C ALA A 13 -18.46 7.06 -4.65
N GLU A 14 -19.01 6.16 -3.85
CA GLU A 14 -18.43 4.82 -3.68
C GLU A 14 -18.59 4.03 -4.99
N GLU A 15 -17.47 3.73 -5.66
CA GLU A 15 -17.50 2.92 -6.88
C GLU A 15 -17.40 1.41 -6.56
N ARG A 16 -16.56 1.05 -5.59
CA ARG A 16 -16.27 -0.34 -5.23
C ARG A 16 -15.72 -0.45 -3.80
N ARG A 17 -16.02 -1.57 -3.15
CA ARG A 17 -15.36 -2.01 -1.91
C ARG A 17 -14.42 -3.16 -2.20
N LEU A 18 -13.19 -3.04 -1.70
CA LEU A 18 -12.16 -4.07 -1.80
C LEU A 18 -11.82 -4.59 -0.41
N VAL A 19 -11.49 -5.87 -0.30
CA VAL A 19 -11.01 -6.45 0.95
C VAL A 19 -9.52 -6.17 1.08
N ILE A 20 -9.12 -5.48 2.15
CA ILE A 20 -7.71 -5.20 2.44
C ILE A 20 -7.24 -5.88 3.72
N SER A 21 -5.93 -6.01 3.84
CA SER A 21 -5.27 -6.31 5.12
C SER A 21 -4.25 -5.24 5.46
N THR A 22 -4.42 -4.58 6.59
CA THR A 22 -3.47 -3.62 7.16
C THR A 22 -2.48 -4.30 8.09
N SER A 23 -1.67 -3.51 8.79
CA SER A 23 -0.70 -4.03 9.74
C SER A 23 -1.36 -4.70 10.94
N ARG A 24 -0.84 -5.87 11.30
CA ARG A 24 -1.18 -6.54 12.56
C ARG A 24 -0.77 -5.75 13.82
N PHE A 25 0.06 -4.73 13.67
CA PHE A 25 0.49 -3.83 14.76
C PHE A 25 -0.43 -2.60 14.90
N GLY A 26 -1.48 -2.51 14.08
CA GLY A 26 -2.42 -1.40 14.05
C GLY A 26 -1.93 -0.23 13.20
N VAL A 27 -2.45 0.96 13.49
CA VAL A 27 -2.23 2.19 12.70
C VAL A 27 -1.29 3.16 13.42
N GLY A 28 -0.44 3.86 12.67
CA GLY A 28 0.54 4.79 13.20
C GLY A 28 1.67 5.15 12.23
N GLN A 29 2.22 6.34 12.44
CA GLN A 29 3.13 6.99 11.49
C GLN A 29 4.59 6.85 11.88
N ALA A 30 4.88 6.64 13.17
CA ALA A 30 6.24 6.51 13.66
C ALA A 30 6.99 5.33 13.00
N GLU A 31 8.22 5.60 12.59
CA GLU A 31 9.20 4.64 12.10
C GLU A 31 9.43 3.49 13.09
N ASP A 32 9.85 2.33 12.58
CA ASP A 32 10.09 1.10 13.34
C ASP A 32 8.89 0.50 14.10
N THR A 33 7.70 1.11 14.00
CA THR A 33 6.49 0.57 14.64
C THR A 33 5.81 -0.54 13.84
N ASN A 34 6.18 -0.70 12.56
CA ASN A 34 5.51 -1.59 11.59
C ASN A 34 4.01 -1.30 11.43
N LYS A 35 3.50 -0.14 11.88
CA LYS A 35 2.09 0.23 11.78
C LYS A 35 1.76 0.82 10.41
N THR A 36 0.51 0.66 9.97
CA THR A 36 0.02 1.28 8.73
C THR A 36 -0.18 2.79 8.96
N PRO A 37 0.48 3.68 8.20
CA PRO A 37 0.31 5.12 8.35
C PRO A 37 -1.08 5.55 7.86
N LEU A 38 -1.61 6.60 8.48
CA LEU A 38 -2.88 7.22 8.11
C LEU A 38 -2.65 8.55 7.38
N GLY A 39 -3.72 9.11 6.83
CA GLY A 39 -3.77 10.42 6.23
C GLY A 39 -3.67 10.40 4.71
N LEU A 40 -3.38 11.57 4.15
CA LEU A 40 -3.24 11.77 2.72
C LEU A 40 -1.89 11.25 2.23
N HIS A 41 -1.97 10.43 1.18
CA HIS A 41 -0.86 9.87 0.47
C HIS A 41 -1.03 10.09 -1.04
N ARG A 42 0.04 9.85 -1.79
CA ARG A 42 -0.02 9.62 -3.23
C ARG A 42 0.69 8.33 -3.59
N ILE A 43 0.33 7.76 -4.74
CA ILE A 43 1.14 6.74 -5.40
C ILE A 43 2.36 7.45 -6.00
N ALA A 44 3.53 7.25 -5.42
CA ALA A 44 4.79 7.82 -5.90
C ALA A 44 5.36 7.01 -7.07
N GLU A 45 5.33 5.68 -6.95
CA GLU A 45 5.89 4.76 -7.95
C GLU A 45 5.03 3.51 -8.07
N LYS A 46 5.15 2.83 -9.22
CA LYS A 46 4.44 1.58 -9.52
C LYS A 46 5.43 0.55 -10.05
N PHE A 47 5.24 -0.71 -9.68
CA PHE A 47 6.07 -1.81 -10.17
C PHE A 47 5.22 -3.01 -10.58
N GLY A 48 5.67 -3.67 -11.64
CA GLY A 48 5.06 -4.88 -12.19
C GLY A 48 4.13 -4.64 -13.38
N ASP A 49 4.10 -3.44 -13.96
CA ASP A 49 3.42 -3.18 -15.23
C ASP A 49 3.80 -4.23 -16.29
N GLY A 50 2.79 -4.78 -16.99
CA GLY A 50 2.97 -5.79 -18.03
C GLY A 50 3.44 -7.17 -17.56
N LEU A 51 3.78 -7.36 -16.28
CA LEU A 51 4.20 -8.66 -15.77
C LEU A 51 3.01 -9.62 -15.59
N PRO A 52 3.20 -10.94 -15.75
CA PRO A 52 2.18 -11.93 -15.44
C PRO A 52 1.67 -11.81 -14.00
N ALA A 53 0.40 -12.18 -13.79
CA ALA A 53 -0.14 -12.36 -12.45
C ALA A 53 0.69 -13.42 -11.70
N GLY A 54 1.03 -13.14 -10.45
CA GLY A 54 1.83 -14.04 -9.62
C GLY A 54 3.33 -13.74 -9.64
N ALA A 55 3.81 -12.68 -10.30
CA ALA A 55 5.19 -12.21 -10.11
C ALA A 55 5.47 -11.90 -8.63
N VAL A 56 6.63 -12.32 -8.12
CA VAL A 56 7.08 -12.10 -6.74
C VAL A 56 8.25 -11.14 -6.72
N PHE A 57 8.25 -10.23 -5.75
CA PHE A 57 9.24 -9.15 -5.66
C PHE A 57 10.05 -9.20 -4.37
N GLU A 58 11.35 -8.92 -4.49
CA GLU A 58 12.23 -8.56 -3.38
C GLU A 58 12.98 -7.29 -3.80
N SER A 59 13.02 -6.27 -2.93
CA SER A 59 13.63 -4.97 -3.26
C SER A 59 13.09 -4.30 -4.54
N ARG A 60 11.83 -4.61 -4.92
CA ARG A 60 11.13 -4.20 -6.17
C ARG A 60 11.63 -4.88 -7.45
N GLU A 61 12.52 -5.86 -7.34
CA GLU A 61 12.98 -6.69 -8.44
C GLU A 61 12.23 -8.02 -8.48
N VAL A 62 11.99 -8.55 -9.68
CA VAL A 62 11.33 -9.85 -9.85
C VAL A 62 12.28 -10.98 -9.45
N VAL A 63 11.85 -11.83 -8.53
CA VAL A 63 12.66 -12.95 -8.01
C VAL A 63 12.00 -14.32 -8.13
N GLY A 64 10.90 -14.40 -8.89
CA GLY A 64 10.16 -15.64 -9.16
C GLY A 64 8.66 -15.41 -9.20
N THR A 65 7.92 -16.48 -8.92
CA THR A 65 6.46 -16.51 -8.97
C THR A 65 5.83 -17.02 -7.67
N VAL A 66 4.55 -16.76 -7.47
CA VAL A 66 3.78 -17.27 -6.31
C VAL A 66 3.74 -18.81 -6.33
N ALA A 67 3.77 -19.45 -7.49
CA ALA A 67 3.86 -20.91 -7.59
C ALA A 67 5.17 -21.46 -7.00
N GLU A 68 6.29 -20.75 -7.19
CA GLU A 68 7.60 -21.12 -6.64
C GLU A 68 7.76 -20.67 -5.19
N LYS A 69 7.18 -19.51 -4.85
CA LYS A 69 7.29 -18.85 -3.55
C LYS A 69 5.89 -18.53 -2.98
N PRO A 70 5.10 -19.53 -2.55
CA PRO A 70 3.71 -19.32 -2.12
C PRO A 70 3.58 -18.46 -0.85
N LYS A 71 4.67 -18.30 -0.08
CA LYS A 71 4.71 -17.46 1.13
C LYS A 71 5.36 -16.10 0.89
N ALA A 72 5.50 -15.68 -0.37
CA ALA A 72 6.08 -14.40 -0.72
C ALA A 72 5.35 -13.23 -0.04
N GLY A 73 6.11 -12.34 0.59
CA GLY A 73 5.56 -11.17 1.26
C GLY A 73 5.04 -10.10 0.30
N ILE A 74 5.57 -10.04 -0.94
CA ILE A 74 5.17 -9.07 -1.97
C ILE A 74 4.98 -9.81 -3.29
N ALA A 75 3.78 -9.70 -3.86
CA ALA A 75 3.40 -10.38 -5.10
C ALA A 75 2.49 -9.50 -5.99
N HIS A 76 2.35 -9.92 -7.24
CA HIS A 76 1.49 -9.37 -8.29
C HIS A 76 1.90 -7.96 -8.77
N ARG A 77 1.76 -6.95 -7.92
CA ARG A 77 2.04 -5.52 -8.21
C ARG A 77 2.47 -4.80 -6.95
N ILE A 78 3.14 -3.66 -7.12
CA ILE A 78 3.50 -2.75 -6.03
C ILE A 78 3.06 -1.33 -6.41
N LEU A 79 2.36 -0.66 -5.49
CA LEU A 79 2.12 0.78 -5.52
C LEU A 79 2.84 1.37 -4.31
N TRP A 80 3.92 2.13 -4.54
CA TRP A 80 4.69 2.74 -3.47
C TRP A 80 4.08 4.06 -3.05
N LEU A 81 3.81 4.20 -1.76
CA LEU A 81 3.14 5.35 -1.20
C LEU A 81 4.12 6.39 -0.69
N GLU A 82 3.76 7.65 -0.89
CA GLU A 82 4.39 8.80 -0.26
C GLU A 82 3.34 9.59 0.53
N GLY A 83 3.66 9.94 1.78
CA GLY A 83 2.81 10.79 2.61
C GLY A 83 2.85 12.24 2.17
N LEU A 84 1.74 12.95 2.32
CA LEU A 84 1.57 14.34 1.89
C LEU A 84 1.32 15.33 3.03
N GLU A 85 1.45 14.88 4.28
CA GLU A 85 1.21 15.69 5.47
C GLU A 85 2.51 15.86 6.27
N PRO A 86 3.22 17.00 6.12
CA PRO A 86 4.49 17.27 6.80
C PRO A 86 4.43 17.07 8.31
N GLY A 87 5.33 16.25 8.85
CA GLY A 87 5.41 15.95 10.28
C GLY A 87 4.31 15.03 10.79
N PHE A 88 3.38 14.59 9.94
CA PHE A 88 2.40 13.57 10.26
C PHE A 88 2.73 12.25 9.57
N ASN A 89 2.80 12.21 8.24
CA ASN A 89 3.15 11.01 7.47
C ASN A 89 4.25 11.27 6.40
N GLN A 90 4.81 12.48 6.40
CA GLN A 90 5.85 12.96 5.49
C GLN A 90 7.03 13.57 6.27
N GLY A 91 8.24 13.15 5.93
CA GLY A 91 9.51 13.61 6.50
C GLY A 91 9.87 12.98 7.85
N GLY A 92 11.16 12.99 8.17
CA GLY A 92 11.69 12.55 9.46
C GLY A 92 11.30 11.11 9.82
N ASN A 93 11.03 10.87 11.11
CA ASN A 93 10.67 9.57 11.67
C ASN A 93 9.20 9.19 11.44
N VAL A 94 8.49 9.88 10.56
CA VAL A 94 7.11 9.56 10.20
C VAL A 94 6.92 9.36 8.69
N ASP A 95 8.00 9.39 7.92
CA ASP A 95 7.96 9.39 6.47
C ASP A 95 7.47 8.05 5.90
N THR A 96 6.32 8.07 5.24
CA THR A 96 5.71 6.86 4.68
C THR A 96 6.53 6.24 3.56
N HIS A 97 7.17 7.07 2.72
CA HIS A 97 7.94 6.61 1.58
C HIS A 97 9.24 5.93 2.02
N ALA A 98 9.98 6.56 2.93
CA ALA A 98 11.22 6.05 3.51
C ALA A 98 11.00 4.74 4.28
N ARG A 99 9.80 4.55 4.83
CA ARG A 99 9.38 3.31 5.52
C ARG A 99 8.93 2.18 4.58
N TYR A 100 9.01 2.38 3.26
CA TYR A 100 8.67 1.38 2.24
C TYR A 100 7.23 0.85 2.34
N VAL A 101 6.27 1.74 2.63
CA VAL A 101 4.86 1.37 2.71
C VAL A 101 4.28 1.27 1.30
N TYR A 102 3.67 0.11 1.02
CA TYR A 102 3.13 -0.23 -0.28
C TYR A 102 1.65 -0.64 -0.19
N ILE A 103 0.92 -0.48 -1.30
CA ILE A 103 -0.22 -1.35 -1.62
C ILE A 103 0.32 -2.45 -2.54
N HIS A 104 0.17 -3.71 -2.16
CA HIS A 104 0.67 -4.84 -2.94
C HIS A 104 -0.12 -6.12 -2.68
N GLY A 105 0.17 -7.17 -3.44
CA GLY A 105 -0.41 -8.49 -3.22
C GLY A 105 0.49 -9.34 -2.35
N VAL A 106 -0.02 -10.48 -1.90
CA VAL A 106 0.70 -11.43 -1.05
C VAL A 106 0.59 -12.82 -1.66
N GLY A 107 1.63 -13.65 -1.53
CA GLY A 107 1.57 -15.02 -2.06
C GLY A 107 0.52 -15.88 -1.37
N ASP A 108 0.40 -15.75 -0.05
CA ASP A 108 -0.60 -16.45 0.77
C ASP A 108 -1.82 -15.55 1.01
N GLU A 109 -2.73 -15.56 0.04
CA GLU A 109 -3.98 -14.78 0.08
C GLU A 109 -4.95 -15.24 1.17
N SER A 110 -4.74 -16.40 1.83
CA SER A 110 -5.59 -16.85 2.94
C SER A 110 -5.55 -15.91 4.16
N THR A 111 -4.57 -15.00 4.21
CA THR A 111 -4.41 -13.99 5.25
C THR A 111 -5.24 -12.71 5.03
N LEU A 112 -5.88 -12.57 3.87
CA LEU A 112 -6.62 -11.37 3.49
C LEU A 112 -7.90 -11.16 4.32
N GLY A 113 -8.25 -9.90 4.54
CA GLY A 113 -9.44 -9.49 5.30
C GLY A 113 -9.21 -9.42 6.82
N GLN A 114 -7.99 -9.67 7.28
CA GLN A 114 -7.56 -9.49 8.67
C GLN A 114 -6.24 -8.70 8.72
N PRO A 115 -5.92 -8.00 9.82
CA PRO A 115 -4.62 -7.36 10.00
C PRO A 115 -3.49 -8.40 9.93
N ALA A 116 -2.63 -8.31 8.91
CA ALA A 116 -1.63 -9.34 8.59
C ALA A 116 -0.26 -8.77 8.17
N SER A 117 -0.24 -7.55 7.62
CA SER A 117 0.99 -6.93 7.10
C SER A 117 1.89 -6.41 8.23
N ARG A 118 3.01 -5.78 7.85
CA ARG A 118 3.94 -5.05 8.73
C ARG A 118 4.04 -3.57 8.37
N GLY A 119 2.94 -2.98 7.91
CA GLY A 119 2.84 -1.55 7.59
C GLY A 119 2.14 -1.31 6.26
N CYS A 120 2.37 -2.19 5.30
CA CYS A 120 1.73 -2.16 3.98
C CYS A 120 0.23 -2.47 4.02
N ILE A 121 -0.40 -2.35 2.86
CA ILE A 121 -1.79 -2.74 2.62
C ILE A 121 -1.78 -3.88 1.61
N HIS A 122 -2.31 -5.05 2.00
CA HIS A 122 -2.44 -6.18 1.07
C HIS A 122 -3.80 -6.16 0.37
N LEU A 123 -3.80 -6.57 -0.90
CA LEU A 123 -4.98 -6.85 -1.71
C LEU A 123 -4.85 -8.23 -2.36
N ALA A 124 -5.98 -8.87 -2.66
CA ALA A 124 -6.00 -10.06 -3.52
C ALA A 124 -5.56 -9.69 -4.94
N ALA A 125 -4.97 -10.63 -5.67
CA ALA A 125 -4.57 -10.46 -7.06
C ALA A 125 -5.74 -10.02 -7.95
N THR A 126 -6.93 -10.58 -7.72
CA THR A 126 -8.16 -10.29 -8.47
C THR A 126 -8.60 -8.83 -8.34
N ASP A 127 -8.28 -8.19 -7.23
CA ASP A 127 -8.61 -6.78 -6.96
C ASP A 127 -7.43 -5.85 -7.28
N LEU A 128 -6.22 -6.27 -6.93
CA LEU A 128 -5.01 -5.48 -7.09
C LEU A 128 -4.64 -5.24 -8.55
N LEU A 129 -4.73 -6.26 -9.41
CA LEU A 129 -4.37 -6.11 -10.83
C LEU A 129 -5.21 -5.03 -11.52
N PRO A 130 -6.57 -5.09 -11.50
CA PRO A 130 -7.37 -4.03 -12.10
C PRO A 130 -7.25 -2.69 -11.36
N PHE A 131 -7.07 -2.70 -10.03
CA PHE A 131 -6.82 -1.47 -9.27
C PHE A 131 -5.51 -0.80 -9.71
N HIS A 132 -4.44 -1.57 -9.86
CA HIS A 132 -3.16 -1.08 -10.33
C HIS A 132 -3.26 -0.48 -11.73
N ASP A 133 -3.90 -1.17 -12.66
CA ASP A 133 -3.96 -0.73 -14.07
C ASP A 133 -4.74 0.58 -14.23
N ARG A 134 -5.79 0.79 -13.43
CA ARG A 134 -6.60 2.01 -13.47
C ARG A 134 -6.06 3.18 -12.64
N THR A 135 -5.05 2.94 -11.81
CA THR A 135 -4.56 3.93 -10.84
C THR A 135 -3.18 4.44 -11.26
N PRO A 136 -3.08 5.63 -11.89
CA PRO A 136 -1.80 6.20 -12.29
C PRO A 136 -0.98 6.70 -11.11
N THR A 137 0.33 6.84 -11.31
CA THR A 137 1.20 7.60 -10.42
C THR A 137 0.65 9.01 -10.19
N GLY A 138 0.78 9.51 -8.97
CA GLY A 138 0.21 10.78 -8.53
C GLY A 138 -1.24 10.69 -8.03
N THR A 139 -1.90 9.54 -8.17
CA THR A 139 -3.24 9.35 -7.60
C THR A 139 -3.20 9.53 -6.08
N LEU A 140 -4.14 10.33 -5.57
CA LEU A 140 -4.31 10.58 -4.15
C LEU A 140 -5.01 9.40 -3.48
N LEU A 141 -4.54 9.06 -2.29
CA LEU A 141 -5.07 8.01 -1.45
C LEU A 141 -5.28 8.58 -0.05
N TRP A 142 -6.42 8.25 0.56
CA TRP A 142 -6.69 8.53 1.95
C TRP A 142 -6.74 7.21 2.71
N ILE A 143 -5.87 7.07 3.72
CA ILE A 143 -5.76 5.87 4.56
C ILE A 143 -6.22 6.21 5.98
#